data_AF-A0A959JBN2-F1
#
_entry.id   AF-A0A959JBN2-F1
#
_cell.length_a   1.000
_cell.length_b   1.000
_cell.length_c   1.000
_cell.angle_alpha   90.00
_cell.angle_beta   90.00
_cell.angle_gamma   90.00
#
_symmetry.space_group_name_H-M   'P 1'
#
loop_
_entity.id
_entity.type
_entity.pdbx_description
1 polymer ?
#
loop_
_entity_poly.entity_id
_entity_poly.type
_entity_poly.pdbx_seq_one_letter_code
_entity_poly.pdbx_strand_id
1 'polypeptide(L)'
;MKIKPEELVDHNFVLLDQLDHKDLVPFIRMYLKKRTKYSRVYYLINALLLGLTLYTFAHGSHEFGYETGSQFTHFSYGIAIAFMLLPFHEFVHVLAYRLKGATKATYGANLKKFYFMALADQFVANKQEF
;
A
#
# COMPACT_ATOMS: atom_id res chain seq x y z
N MET A 1 18.18 3.23 -9.95
CA MET A 1 19.18 3.65 -10.97
C MET A 1 20.09 4.68 -10.30
N LYS A 2 21.42 4.64 -10.43
CA LYS A 2 22.30 5.64 -9.77
C LYS A 2 22.46 6.91 -10.61
N ILE A 3 21.34 7.48 -11.02
CA ILE A 3 21.26 8.68 -11.86
C ILE A 3 20.33 9.65 -11.15
N LYS A 4 20.66 10.94 -11.14
CA LYS A 4 19.80 11.95 -10.54
C LYS A 4 18.65 12.33 -11.49
N PRO A 5 17.53 12.84 -10.98
CA PRO A 5 16.42 13.29 -11.84
C PRO A 5 16.84 14.29 -12.92
N GLU A 6 17.79 15.18 -12.62
CA GLU A 6 18.31 16.19 -13.54
C GLU A 6 19.11 15.59 -14.72
N GLU A 7 19.80 14.47 -14.48
CA GLU A 7 20.63 13.78 -15.46
C GLU A 7 19.79 12.93 -16.45
N LEU A 8 18.48 12.77 -16.22
CA LEU A 8 17.61 11.96 -17.07
C LEU A 8 17.51 12.51 -18.50
N VAL A 9 17.56 13.84 -18.67
CA VAL A 9 17.49 14.47 -20.00
C VAL A 9 18.70 14.07 -20.85
N ASP A 10 19.88 13.96 -20.25
CA ASP A 10 21.12 13.55 -20.92
C ASP A 10 21.11 12.06 -21.32
N HIS A 11 20.23 11.26 -20.70
CA HIS A 11 20.06 9.83 -20.97
C HIS A 11 18.91 9.52 -21.94
N ASN A 12 18.48 10.49 -22.76
CA ASN A 12 17.38 10.37 -23.74
C ASN A 12 16.00 10.07 -23.11
N PHE A 13 15.79 10.41 -21.84
CA PHE A 13 14.45 10.39 -21.26
C PHE A 13 13.69 11.68 -21.60
N VAL A 14 12.40 11.53 -21.89
CA VAL A 14 11.49 12.66 -22.11
C VAL A 14 10.61 12.81 -20.87
N LEU A 15 10.55 14.03 -20.32
CA LEU A 15 9.64 14.35 -19.24
C LEU A 15 8.19 14.29 -19.75
N LEU A 16 7.42 13.32 -19.24
CA LEU A 16 6.01 13.15 -19.61
C LEU A 16 5.07 13.96 -18.71
N ASP A 17 5.39 14.05 -17.42
CA ASP A 17 4.54 14.72 -16.43
C ASP A 17 5.37 15.13 -15.21
N GLN A 18 5.00 16.25 -14.57
CA GLN A 18 5.61 16.74 -13.34
C GLN A 18 4.50 17.18 -12.38
N LEU A 19 4.47 16.57 -11.20
CA LEU A 19 3.40 16.75 -10.22
C LEU A 19 3.94 17.46 -8.97
N ASP A 20 3.31 18.57 -8.60
CA ASP A 20 3.53 19.16 -7.28
C ASP A 20 2.92 18.25 -6.19
N HIS A 21 3.41 18.37 -4.96
CA HIS A 21 2.89 17.57 -3.83
C HIS A 21 1.37 17.71 -3.62
N LYS A 22 0.83 18.91 -3.87
CA LYS A 22 -0.61 19.20 -3.80
C LYS A 22 -1.43 18.41 -4.83
N ASP A 23 -0.82 18.04 -5.96
CA ASP A 23 -1.46 17.39 -7.11
C ASP A 23 -1.36 15.86 -7.06
N LEU A 24 -0.55 15.30 -6.15
CA LEU A 24 -0.43 13.85 -5.94
C LEU A 24 -1.78 13.18 -5.63
N VAL A 25 -2.60 13.78 -4.76
CA VAL A 25 -3.89 13.19 -4.37
C VAL A 25 -4.87 13.16 -5.56
N PRO A 26 -5.10 14.28 -6.30
CA PRO A 26 -5.85 14.25 -7.55
C PRO A 26 -5.33 13.22 -8.55
N PHE A 27 -4.01 13.16 -8.76
CA PHE A 27 -3.38 12.22 -9.68
C PHE A 27 -3.68 10.76 -9.32
N ILE A 28 -3.42 10.37 -8.06
CA ILE A 28 -3.70 9.00 -7.59
C ILE A 28 -5.18 8.66 -7.74
N ARG A 29 -6.09 9.58 -7.41
CA ARG A 29 -7.54 9.37 -7.55
C ARG A 29 -7.97 9.14 -8.99
N MET A 30 -7.34 9.80 -9.95
CA MET A 30 -7.62 9.62 -11.38
C MET A 30 -7.34 8.19 -11.82
N TYR A 31 -6.22 7.61 -11.37
CA TYR A 31 -5.81 6.25 -11.74
C TYR A 31 -6.48 5.16 -10.90
N LEU A 32 -6.75 5.40 -9.62
CA LEU A 32 -7.48 4.44 -8.76
C LEU A 32 -8.88 4.11 -9.29
N LYS A 33 -9.55 5.06 -9.97
CA LYS A 33 -10.86 4.82 -10.58
C LYS A 33 -10.80 3.92 -11.82
N LYS A 34 -9.64 3.74 -12.45
CA LYS A 34 -9.51 2.91 -13.65
C LYS A 34 -9.55 1.42 -13.28
N ARG A 35 -10.60 0.73 -13.75
CA ARG A 35 -10.80 -0.71 -13.52
C ARG A 35 -9.92 -1.55 -14.48
N THR A 36 -8.71 -1.87 -14.06
CA THR A 36 -7.83 -2.80 -14.77
C THR A 36 -8.21 -4.26 -14.49
N LYS A 37 -7.67 -5.22 -15.27
CA LYS A 37 -7.83 -6.66 -14.97
C LYS A 37 -7.29 -7.00 -13.57
N TYR A 38 -6.12 -6.47 -13.21
CA TYR A 38 -5.52 -6.63 -11.89
C TYR A 38 -6.38 -6.04 -10.78
N SER A 39 -6.95 -4.85 -10.99
CA SER A 39 -7.89 -4.24 -10.05
C SER A 39 -9.11 -5.15 -9.81
N ARG A 40 -9.69 -5.73 -10.87
CA ARG A 40 -10.81 -6.67 -10.75
C ARG A 40 -10.46 -7.92 -9.96
N VAL A 41 -9.31 -8.56 -10.25
CA VAL A 41 -8.85 -9.73 -9.50
C VAL A 41 -8.62 -9.39 -8.02
N TYR A 42 -7.98 -8.25 -7.75
CA TYR A 42 -7.76 -7.78 -6.38
C TYR A 42 -9.08 -7.62 -5.62
N TYR A 43 -10.07 -6.93 -6.20
CA TYR A 43 -11.37 -6.76 -5.55
C TYR A 43 -12.13 -8.09 -5.37
N LEU A 44 -12.03 -9.00 -6.33
CA LEU A 44 -12.63 -10.32 -6.25
C LEU A 44 -12.03 -11.14 -5.09
N ILE A 45 -10.71 -11.17 -4.96
CA ILE A 45 -10.03 -11.87 -3.86
C ILE A 45 -10.43 -11.24 -2.52
N ASN A 46 -10.45 -9.91 -2.41
CA ASN A 46 -10.88 -9.24 -1.18
C ASN A 46 -12.34 -9.52 -0.84
N ALA A 47 -13.23 -9.57 -1.84
CA ALA A 47 -14.63 -9.91 -1.63
C ALA A 47 -14.81 -11.36 -1.16
N LEU A 48 -14.03 -12.30 -1.72
CA LEU A 48 -14.03 -13.70 -1.28
C LEU A 48 -13.50 -13.85 0.15
N LEU A 49 -12.40 -13.17 0.49
CA LEU A 49 -11.84 -13.19 1.84
C LEU A 49 -12.81 -12.57 2.85
N LEU A 50 -13.43 -11.44 2.52
CA LEU A 50 -14.45 -10.82 3.36
C LEU A 50 -15.65 -11.74 3.54
N GLY A 51 -16.13 -12.36 2.46
CA GLY A 51 -17.21 -13.35 2.50
C GLY A 51 -16.87 -14.54 3.40
N LEU A 52 -15.65 -15.07 3.30
CA LEU A 52 -15.15 -16.14 4.15
C LEU A 52 -15.12 -15.71 5.62
N THR A 53 -14.58 -14.52 5.93
CA THR A 53 -14.54 -13.99 7.30
C THR A 53 -15.95 -13.83 7.88
N LEU A 54 -16.89 -13.29 7.11
CA LEU A 54 -18.28 -13.15 7.55
C LEU A 54 -18.95 -14.51 7.74
N TYR A 55 -18.69 -15.48 6.85
CA TYR A 55 -19.20 -16.83 6.96
C TYR A 55 -18.71 -17.53 8.23
N THR A 56 -17.39 -17.50 8.49
CA THR A 56 -16.80 -18.10 9.69
C THR A 56 -17.24 -17.38 10.96
N PHE A 57 -17.51 -16.08 10.89
CA PHE A 57 -18.04 -15.32 12.01
C PHE A 57 -19.50 -15.71 12.30
N ALA A 58 -20.33 -15.90 11.28
CA ALA A 58 -21.74 -16.27 11.43
C ALA A 58 -21.95 -17.73 11.85
N HIS A 59 -21.16 -18.67 11.32
CA HIS A 59 -21.32 -20.11 11.55
C HIS A 59 -20.31 -20.69 12.55
N GLY A 60 -19.29 -19.93 12.94
CA GLY A 60 -18.20 -20.45 13.75
C GLY A 60 -18.61 -20.88 15.17
N SER A 61 -19.69 -20.31 15.70
CA SER A 61 -20.20 -20.63 17.03
C SER A 61 -20.91 -21.97 17.06
N HIS A 62 -21.60 -22.32 15.97
CA HIS A 62 -22.32 -23.58 15.82
C HIS A 62 -21.44 -24.74 15.36
N GLU A 63 -20.54 -24.51 14.40
CA GLU A 63 -19.76 -25.57 13.74
C GLU A 63 -18.43 -25.89 14.44
N PHE A 64 -17.79 -24.88 15.06
CA PHE A 64 -16.44 -25.02 15.63
C PHE A 64 -16.39 -24.92 17.16
N GLY A 65 -17.54 -24.77 17.82
CA GLY A 65 -17.66 -24.73 19.29
C GLY A 65 -17.00 -23.51 19.95
N TYR A 66 -16.76 -22.44 19.20
CA TYR A 66 -16.23 -21.21 19.79
C TYR A 66 -17.32 -20.46 20.56
N GLU A 67 -17.01 -20.09 21.80
CA GLU A 67 -17.80 -19.08 22.52
C GLU A 67 -17.78 -17.76 21.73
N THR A 68 -18.94 -17.11 21.59
CA THR A 68 -19.10 -15.85 20.86
C THR A 68 -18.10 -14.78 21.31
N GLY A 69 -17.73 -14.75 22.60
CA GLY A 69 -16.72 -13.84 23.13
C GLY A 69 -15.30 -14.11 22.60
N SER A 70 -14.93 -15.38 22.43
CA SER A 70 -13.63 -15.78 21.86
C SER A 70 -13.52 -15.40 20.38
N GLN A 71 -14.60 -15.58 19.62
CA GLN A 71 -14.65 -15.19 18.19
C GLN A 71 -14.46 -13.69 18.00
N PHE A 72 -15.16 -12.89 18.81
CA PHE A 72 -15.04 -11.43 18.77
C PHE A 72 -13.62 -10.98 19.15
N THR A 73 -13.00 -11.66 20.12
CA THR A 73 -11.63 -11.41 20.54
C THR A 73 -10.63 -11.68 19.41
N HIS A 74 -10.74 -12.84 18.75
CA HIS A 74 -9.89 -13.18 17.61
C HIS A 74 -10.08 -12.23 16.43
N PHE A 75 -11.32 -11.83 16.13
CA PHE A 75 -11.60 -10.83 15.12
C PHE A 75 -10.96 -9.47 15.46
N SER A 76 -11.05 -9.04 16.72
CA SER A 76 -10.42 -7.82 17.21
C SER A 76 -8.89 -7.87 17.11
N TYR A 77 -8.27 -9.01 17.44
CA TYR A 77 -6.84 -9.21 17.23
C TYR A 77 -6.46 -9.16 15.76
N GLY A 78 -7.26 -9.75 14.87
CA GLY A 78 -7.03 -9.66 13.42
C GLY A 78 -7.00 -8.21 12.93
N ILE A 79 -7.95 -7.38 13.38
CA ILE A 79 -7.96 -5.94 13.10
C ILE A 79 -6.72 -5.26 13.67
N ALA A 80 -6.39 -5.49 14.95
CA ALA A 80 -5.24 -4.87 15.59
C ALA A 80 -3.92 -5.20 14.87
N ILE A 81 -3.74 -6.45 14.46
CA ILE A 81 -2.57 -6.90 13.68
C ILE A 81 -2.54 -6.22 12.31
N ALA A 82 -3.68 -6.09 11.62
CA ALA A 82 -3.75 -5.40 10.34
C ALA A 82 -3.32 -3.92 10.45
N PHE A 83 -3.75 -3.23 11.51
CA PHE A 83 -3.30 -1.85 11.78
C PHE A 83 -1.82 -1.78 12.16
N MET A 84 -1.29 -2.76 12.89
CA MET A 84 0.14 -2.84 13.22
C MET A 84 1.01 -3.14 11.99
N LEU A 85 0.46 -3.84 10.99
CA LEU A 85 1.15 -4.11 9.72
C LEU A 85 1.26 -2.87 8.83
N LEU A 86 0.46 -1.82 9.01
CA LEU A 86 0.56 -0.57 8.24
C LEU A 86 1.94 0.11 8.39
N PRO A 87 2.39 0.48 9.61
CA PRO A 87 3.72 1.07 9.78
C PRO A 87 4.84 0.11 9.39
N PHE A 88 4.63 -1.20 9.59
CA PHE A 88 5.60 -2.22 9.15
C PHE A 88 5.74 -2.24 7.62
N HIS A 89 4.64 -2.13 6.88
CA HIS A 89 4.63 -2.08 5.43
C HIS A 89 5.35 -0.82 4.90
N GLU A 90 5.11 0.33 5.53
CA GLU A 90 5.85 1.56 5.20
C GLU A 90 7.35 1.42 5.45
N PHE A 91 7.74 0.78 6.56
CA PHE A 91 9.12 0.45 6.87
C PHE A 91 9.78 -0.40 5.77
N VAL A 92 9.09 -1.44 5.30
CA VAL A 92 9.58 -2.28 4.20
C VAL A 92 9.82 -1.45 2.93
N HIS A 93 8.95 -0.50 2.60
CA HIS A 93 9.17 0.39 1.45
C HIS A 93 10.43 1.24 1.59
N VAL A 94 10.63 1.90 2.74
CA VAL A 94 11.83 2.71 2.96
C VAL A 94 13.09 1.86 3.00
N LEU A 95 13.02 0.66 3.59
CA LEU A 95 14.12 -0.28 3.55
C LEU A 95 14.48 -0.66 2.10
N ALA A 96 13.48 -0.97 1.28
CA ALA A 96 13.68 -1.25 -0.14
C ALA A 96 14.37 -0.08 -0.86
N TYR A 97 13.91 1.16 -0.65
CA TYR A 97 14.54 2.35 -1.23
C TYR A 97 16.00 2.52 -0.77
N ARG A 98 16.29 2.34 0.52
CA ARG A 98 17.65 2.43 1.06
C ARG A 98 18.57 1.36 0.48
N LEU A 99 18.10 0.12 0.37
CA LEU A 99 18.85 -0.97 -0.25
C LEU A 99 19.16 -0.72 -1.73
N LYS A 100 18.31 0.05 -2.42
CA LYS A 100 18.52 0.47 -3.81
C LYS A 100 19.33 1.76 -3.97
N GLY A 101 19.79 2.37 -2.87
CA GLY A 101 20.70 3.51 -2.88
C GLY A 101 20.03 4.87 -2.68
N ALA A 102 18.76 4.92 -2.23
CA ALA A 102 18.16 6.18 -1.79
C ALA A 102 18.87 6.68 -0.51
N THR A 103 19.53 7.83 -0.60
CA THR A 103 20.29 8.43 0.52
C THR A 103 19.39 9.02 1.58
N LYS A 104 18.22 9.54 1.18
CA LYS A 104 17.20 10.10 2.05
C LYS A 104 15.85 9.50 1.69
N ALA A 105 15.33 8.66 2.58
CA ALA A 105 13.99 8.11 2.48
C ALA A 105 13.23 8.43 3.78
N THR A 106 12.05 9.01 3.64
CA THR A 106 11.23 9.56 4.71
C THR A 106 9.84 8.96 4.68
N TYR A 107 9.26 8.77 5.87
CA TYR A 107 7.88 8.31 6.05
C TYR A 107 6.96 9.52 6.19
N GLY A 108 5.80 9.48 5.54
CA GLY A 108 4.74 10.46 5.68
C GLY A 108 3.41 9.77 5.93
N ALA A 109 2.70 10.18 6.97
CA ALA A 109 1.37 9.69 7.27
C ALA A 109 0.40 10.87 7.47
N ASN A 110 -0.80 10.75 6.91
CA ASN A 110 -1.88 11.69 7.16
C ASN A 110 -3.09 10.94 7.67
N LEU A 111 -3.24 10.88 8.99
CA LEU A 111 -4.33 10.17 9.66
C LEU A 111 -5.71 10.75 9.30
N LYS A 112 -5.80 12.07 9.07
CA LYS A 112 -7.08 12.73 8.70
C LYS A 112 -7.61 12.27 7.34
N LYS A 113 -6.71 11.90 6.42
CA LYS A 113 -7.04 11.41 5.07
C LYS A 113 -6.74 9.92 4.89
N PHE A 114 -6.31 9.25 5.97
CA PHE A 114 -5.94 7.84 6.03
C PHE A 114 -5.05 7.38 4.87
N TYR A 115 -4.00 8.15 4.57
CA TYR A 115 -2.96 7.72 3.63
C TYR A 115 -1.60 7.71 4.29
N PHE A 116 -0.78 6.77 3.81
CA PHE A 116 0.57 6.52 4.26
C PHE A 116 1.47 6.47 3.03
N MET A 117 2.67 7.04 3.13
CA MET A 117 3.54 7.26 1.99
C MET A 117 5.01 7.13 2.41
N ALA A 118 5.77 6.41 1.60
CA ALA A 118 7.23 6.39 1.65
C ALA A 118 7.77 7.24 0.51
N LEU A 119 8.55 8.28 0.85
CA LEU A 119 9.15 9.21 -0.09
C LEU A 119 10.66 8.97 -0.14
N ALA A 120 11.22 8.90 -1.34
CA ALA A 120 12.67 8.84 -1.57
C ALA A 120 13.10 10.11 -2.31
N ASP A 121 13.95 10.91 -1.68
CA ASP A 121 14.44 12.18 -2.22
C ASP A 121 15.45 11.93 -3.34
N GLN A 122 15.31 12.66 -4.45
CA GLN A 122 16.17 12.58 -5.64
C GLN A 122 16.43 11.15 -6.15
N PHE A 123 15.51 10.21 -5.90
CA PHE A 123 15.67 8.81 -6.26
C PHE A 123 14.97 8.48 -7.58
N VAL A 124 15.73 7.99 -8.56
CA VAL A 124 15.19 7.49 -9.82
C VAL A 124 14.97 5.98 -9.70
N ALA A 125 13.69 5.59 -9.70
CA ALA A 125 13.25 4.20 -9.71
C ALA A 125 12.95 3.73 -11.14
N ASN A 126 13.37 2.51 -11.49
CA ASN A 126 12.99 1.83 -12.72
C ASN A 126 12.04 0.64 -12.47
N LYS A 127 11.50 0.04 -13.54
CA LYS A 127 10.60 -1.13 -13.45
C LYS A 127 11.20 -2.37 -12.79
N GLN A 128 12.52 -2.49 -12.71
CA GLN A 128 13.19 -3.61 -12.03
C GLN A 128 13.35 -3.32 -10.52
N GLU A 129 13.21 -2.06 -10.13
CA GLU A 129 13.30 -1.57 -8.76
C GLU A 129 11.92 -1.39 -8.12
N PHE A 130 10.83 -1.58 -8.88
CA PHE A 130 9.43 -1.41 -8.47
C PHE A 130 8.50 -2.52 -8.99
#